data_AF-A0A529MDZ1-F1
#
_entry.id   AF-A0A529MDZ1-F1
#
_cell.length_a   1.000
_cell.length_b   1.000
_cell.length_c   1.000
_cell.angle_alpha   90.00
_cell.angle_beta   90.00
_cell.angle_gamma   90.00
#
_symmetry.space_group_name_H-M   'P 1'
#
loop_
_entity.id
_entity.type
_entity.pdbx_description
1 polymer ?
#
loop_
_entity_poly.entity_id
_entity_poly.type
_entity_poly.pdbx_seq_one_letter_code
_entity_poly.pdbx_strand_id
1 'polypeptide(L)'
;RGKHRTGYQGFFFPLDCVADWNRLYGPKGLYQHQSVITESEARRTIPALLAAVREAGHGSFLTVLKRFGDMASPGLISFPRPGYTLTLDFPNRGAETLALMERLDRITIGAGGAVNPYKDARMDADVFAASFPNWRELEAVRDPTFMSDFWARTAKILDVRRGTVEAAE
;
A
#
# COMPACT_ATOMS: atom_id res chain seq x y z
N ARG A 1 27.60 15.77 10.82
CA ARG A 1 26.60 16.69 11.41
C ARG A 1 26.11 16.08 12.72
N GLY A 2 26.16 16.82 13.84
CA GLY A 2 25.82 16.32 15.18
C GLY A 2 24.31 16.31 15.49
N LYS A 3 23.95 15.86 16.69
CA LYS A 3 22.55 15.87 17.19
C LYS A 3 22.12 17.31 17.45
N HIS A 4 20.95 17.71 16.93
CA HIS A 4 20.35 19.03 17.15
C HIS A 4 19.00 18.86 17.87
N ARG A 5 18.73 19.66 18.90
CA ARG A 5 17.45 19.65 19.63
C ARG A 5 16.43 20.49 18.86
N THR A 6 15.25 19.94 18.59
CA THR A 6 14.13 20.64 17.96
C THR A 6 12.85 20.39 18.78
N GLY A 7 11.87 21.27 18.65
CA GLY A 7 10.55 21.06 19.25
C GLY A 7 9.84 19.87 18.61
N TYR A 8 8.95 19.23 19.37
CA TYR A 8 8.19 18.05 18.89
C TYR A 8 7.45 18.35 17.58
N GLN A 9 6.90 19.57 17.45
CA GLN A 9 6.07 19.93 16.31
C GLN A 9 6.87 19.92 15.00
N GLY A 10 8.02 20.60 14.97
CA GLY A 10 8.88 20.64 13.80
C GLY A 10 9.56 19.30 13.48
N PHE A 11 9.66 18.40 14.45
CA PHE A 11 10.20 17.05 14.23
C PHE A 11 9.17 16.09 13.62
N PHE A 12 7.97 16.04 14.18
CA PHE A 12 6.95 15.05 13.81
C PHE A 12 6.00 15.54 12.71
N PHE A 13 5.79 16.86 12.60
CA PHE A 13 4.86 17.45 11.65
C PHE A 13 5.58 18.41 10.69
N PRO A 14 6.66 18.00 10.01
CA PRO A 14 7.41 18.86 9.11
C PRO A 14 6.61 19.29 7.87
N LEU A 15 5.46 18.67 7.62
CA LEU A 15 4.56 19.01 6.51
C LEU A 15 3.51 20.05 6.90
N ASP A 16 3.23 20.23 8.20
CA ASP A 16 2.25 21.21 8.68
C ASP A 16 2.69 22.66 8.41
N CYS A 17 3.98 22.89 8.16
CA CYS A 17 4.49 24.19 7.76
C CYS A 17 4.29 24.51 6.27
N VAL A 18 3.87 23.53 5.46
CA VAL A 18 3.56 23.73 4.04
C VAL A 18 2.06 23.95 3.90
N ALA A 19 1.65 25.22 3.83
CA ALA A 19 0.25 25.56 3.59
C ALA A 19 -0.23 24.99 2.24
N ASP A 20 -1.48 24.54 2.19
CA ASP A 20 -2.17 24.12 0.95
C ASP A 20 -1.48 23.00 0.14
N TRP A 21 -0.58 22.22 0.73
CA TRP A 21 0.14 21.14 0.02
C TRP A 21 -0.82 20.12 -0.63
N ASN A 22 -1.98 19.88 -0.01
CA ASN A 22 -3.02 19.01 -0.54
C ASN A 22 -3.60 19.50 -1.88
N ARG A 23 -3.47 20.79 -2.22
CA ARG A 23 -3.94 21.34 -3.50
C ARG A 23 -3.05 20.91 -4.67
N LEU A 24 -1.83 20.44 -4.41
CA LEU A 24 -0.89 19.96 -5.43
C LEU A 24 -1.38 18.70 -6.16
N TYR A 25 -2.33 17.97 -5.58
CA TYR A 25 -2.97 16.82 -6.22
C TYR A 25 -4.09 17.20 -7.20
N GLY A 26 -4.54 18.46 -7.18
CA GLY A 26 -5.63 18.94 -8.01
C GLY A 26 -7.02 18.44 -7.57
N PRO A 27 -8.09 18.90 -8.25
CA PRO A 27 -9.47 18.66 -7.82
C PRO A 27 -9.93 17.19 -7.96
N LYS A 28 -9.19 16.37 -8.72
CA LYS A 28 -9.49 14.94 -8.92
C LYS A 28 -8.97 14.07 -7.78
N GLY A 29 -8.30 14.66 -6.79
CA GLY A 29 -7.75 13.96 -5.64
C GLY A 29 -6.43 13.24 -5.95
N LEU A 30 -6.10 12.26 -5.10
CA LEU A 30 -4.81 11.56 -5.12
C LEU A 30 -5.00 10.05 -5.06
N TYR A 31 -3.99 9.33 -5.55
CA TYR A 31 -3.78 7.92 -5.27
C TYR A 31 -2.48 7.75 -4.48
N GLN A 32 -2.53 6.95 -3.41
CA GLN A 32 -1.37 6.63 -2.58
C GLN A 32 -0.98 5.18 -2.78
N HIS A 33 0.27 4.95 -3.18
CA HIS A 33 0.90 3.64 -3.12
C HIS A 33 1.70 3.54 -1.83
N GLN A 34 1.34 2.61 -0.95
CA GLN A 34 2.18 2.27 0.18
C GLN A 34 2.47 0.77 0.16
N SER A 35 3.74 0.42 0.07
CA SER A 35 4.19 -0.97 0.14
C SER A 35 5.17 -1.20 1.29
N VAL A 36 5.33 -2.45 1.66
CA VAL A 36 6.42 -2.96 2.51
C VAL A 36 7.17 -4.05 1.75
N ILE A 37 8.48 -3.91 1.69
CA ILE A 37 9.40 -4.85 1.05
C ILE A 37 10.32 -5.43 2.13
N THR A 38 10.58 -6.74 2.05
CA THR A 38 11.53 -7.41 2.96
C THR A 38 12.91 -6.75 2.89
N GLU A 39 13.68 -6.86 3.97
CA GLU A 39 15.01 -6.26 4.03
C GLU A 39 15.96 -6.77 2.93
N SER A 40 15.87 -8.07 2.59
CA SER A 40 16.67 -8.69 1.53
C SER A 40 16.36 -8.13 0.14
N GLU A 41 15.08 -7.87 -0.17
CA GLU A 41 14.65 -7.40 -1.49
C GLU A 41 14.63 -5.87 -1.63
N ALA A 42 14.69 -5.13 -0.51
CA ALA A 42 14.55 -3.68 -0.48
C ALA A 42 15.57 -2.96 -1.37
N ARG A 43 16.83 -3.43 -1.38
CA ARG A 43 17.92 -2.79 -2.15
C ARG A 43 17.68 -2.84 -3.66
N ARG A 44 16.95 -3.84 -4.15
CA ARG A 44 16.60 -4.02 -5.57
C ARG A 44 15.25 -3.38 -5.89
N THR A 45 14.25 -3.61 -5.03
CA THR A 45 12.85 -3.32 -5.33
C THR A 45 12.50 -1.85 -5.16
N ILE A 46 13.03 -1.17 -4.14
CA ILE A 46 12.76 0.26 -3.93
C ILE A 46 13.24 1.10 -5.13
N PRO A 47 14.49 0.94 -5.63
CA PRO A 47 14.90 1.61 -6.85
C PRO A 47 14.03 1.27 -8.06
N ALA A 48 13.55 0.03 -8.19
CA ALA A 48 12.66 -0.37 -9.28
C ALA A 48 11.30 0.33 -9.21
N LEU A 49 10.72 0.49 -8.01
CA LEU A 49 9.48 1.26 -7.80
C LEU A 49 9.68 2.73 -8.20
N LEU A 50 10.77 3.36 -7.74
CA LEU A 50 11.09 4.75 -8.08
C LEU A 50 11.39 4.93 -9.57
N ALA A 51 12.05 3.96 -10.20
CA ALA A 51 12.30 3.96 -11.64
C ALA A 51 10.99 3.87 -12.43
N ALA A 52 10.05 2.99 -12.02
CA ALA A 52 8.74 2.87 -12.65
C ALA A 52 7.93 4.18 -12.58
N VAL A 53 7.99 4.88 -11.43
CA VAL A 53 7.38 6.21 -11.27
C VAL A 53 7.98 7.23 -12.24
N ARG A 54 9.32 7.28 -12.31
CA ARG A 54 10.04 8.20 -13.20
C ARG A 54 9.72 7.95 -14.67
N GLU A 55 9.72 6.68 -15.09
CA GLU A 55 9.40 6.27 -16.46
C GLU A 55 7.96 6.61 -16.85
N ALA A 56 7.03 6.54 -15.90
CA ALA A 56 5.64 6.93 -16.13
C ALA A 56 5.44 8.47 -16.18
N GLY A 57 6.48 9.27 -15.92
CA GLY A 57 6.36 10.74 -15.90
C GLY A 57 5.53 11.28 -14.73
N HIS A 58 5.37 10.49 -13.67
CA HIS A 58 4.70 10.89 -12.44
C HIS A 58 5.71 11.40 -11.42
N GLY A 59 5.36 12.49 -10.73
CA GLY A 59 6.07 12.98 -9.55
C GLY A 59 5.31 12.59 -8.29
N SER A 60 6.00 11.96 -7.34
CA SER A 60 5.46 11.78 -5.98
C SER A 60 5.78 13.00 -5.14
N PHE A 61 4.76 13.78 -4.77
CA PHE A 61 4.98 14.99 -3.97
C PHE A 61 5.45 14.63 -2.55
N LEU A 62 4.83 13.63 -1.95
CA LEU A 62 5.17 13.11 -0.64
C LEU A 62 5.74 11.70 -0.81
N THR A 63 7.03 11.55 -0.50
CA THR A 63 7.70 10.25 -0.52
C THR A 63 8.26 9.96 0.86
N VAL A 64 7.78 8.89 1.48
CA VAL A 64 8.23 8.46 2.81
C VAL A 64 8.86 7.08 2.71
N LEU A 65 10.10 6.98 3.18
CA LEU A 65 10.81 5.72 3.36
C LEU A 65 11.04 5.49 4.84
N LYS A 66 10.56 4.37 5.37
CA LYS A 66 10.74 3.99 6.78
C LYS A 66 11.18 2.53 6.87
N ARG A 67 12.05 2.22 7.82
CA ARG A 67 12.34 0.83 8.21
C ARG A 67 11.37 0.45 9.34
N PHE A 68 10.63 -0.63 9.16
CA PHE A 68 9.85 -1.24 10.22
C PHE A 68 10.74 -2.13 11.10
N GLY A 69 10.38 -2.21 12.38
CA GLY A 69 11.01 -3.11 13.34
C GLY A 69 10.49 -4.54 13.19
N ASP A 70 10.90 -5.37 14.13
CA ASP A 70 10.61 -6.81 14.20
C ASP A 70 9.44 -7.19 15.11
N MET A 71 8.87 -6.23 15.83
CA MET A 71 7.70 -6.45 16.67
C MET A 71 6.48 -6.88 15.85
N ALA A 72 6.06 -8.13 16.06
CA ALA A 72 4.88 -8.69 15.42
C ALA A 72 3.59 -8.11 16.03
N SER A 73 2.66 -7.71 15.17
CA SER A 73 1.30 -7.32 15.56
C SER A 73 0.42 -8.57 15.72
N PRO A 74 -0.48 -8.64 16.71
CA PRO A 74 -1.42 -9.75 16.86
C PRO A 74 -2.57 -9.72 15.81
N GLY A 75 -2.67 -8.66 15.00
CA GLY A 75 -3.75 -8.53 14.01
C GLY A 75 -3.56 -9.48 12.82
N LEU A 76 -4.59 -10.27 12.51
CA LEU A 76 -4.60 -11.26 11.41
C LEU A 76 -4.25 -10.67 10.04
N ILE A 77 -4.64 -9.41 9.79
CA ILE A 77 -4.37 -8.68 8.54
C ILE A 77 -3.44 -7.48 8.78
N SER A 78 -2.48 -7.61 9.70
CA SER A 78 -1.54 -6.53 10.00
C SER A 78 -0.66 -6.18 8.79
N PHE A 79 -0.59 -4.89 8.44
CA PHE A 79 0.32 -4.40 7.43
C PHE A 79 1.78 -4.30 7.92
N PRO A 80 2.09 -3.64 9.06
CA PRO A 80 3.47 -3.54 9.54
C PRO A 80 4.11 -4.92 9.74
N ARG A 81 5.30 -5.09 9.15
CA ARG A 81 6.12 -6.31 9.17
C ARG A 81 7.59 -5.93 8.92
N PRO A 82 8.57 -6.76 9.31
CA PRO A 82 9.99 -6.44 9.15
C PRO A 82 10.35 -6.09 7.70
N GLY A 83 11.04 -4.97 7.49
CA GLY A 83 11.43 -4.50 6.17
C GLY A 83 11.37 -2.99 5.99
N TYR A 84 11.33 -2.55 4.75
CA TYR A 84 11.26 -1.14 4.37
C TYR A 84 9.90 -0.83 3.77
N THR A 85 9.22 0.17 4.31
CA THR A 85 8.01 0.72 3.73
C THR A 85 8.31 1.95 2.89
N LEU A 86 7.72 2.00 1.70
CA LEU A 86 7.78 3.12 0.77
C LEU A 86 6.35 3.62 0.53
N THR A 87 6.12 4.90 0.78
CA THR A 87 4.85 5.59 0.48
C THR A 87 5.08 6.63 -0.60
N LEU A 88 4.20 6.65 -1.60
CA LEU A 88 4.25 7.53 -2.77
C LEU A 88 2.84 8.07 -3.06
N ASP A 89 2.71 9.39 -3.20
CA ASP A 89 1.44 10.06 -3.46
C ASP A 89 1.41 10.69 -4.86
N PHE A 90 0.42 10.32 -5.67
CA PHE A 90 0.28 10.79 -7.04
C PHE A 90 -1.01 11.58 -7.24
N PRO A 91 -0.98 12.71 -7.97
CA PRO A 91 -2.20 13.34 -8.49
C PRO A 91 -3.01 12.36 -9.34
N ASN A 92 -4.34 12.41 -9.22
CA ASN A 92 -5.23 11.62 -10.04
C ASN A 92 -5.33 12.20 -11.46
N ARG A 93 -4.56 11.63 -12.39
CA ARG A 93 -4.58 11.94 -13.82
C ARG A 93 -5.38 10.93 -14.65
N GLY A 94 -6.20 10.10 -13.99
CA GLY A 94 -7.04 9.08 -14.63
C GLY A 94 -6.28 7.80 -14.94
N ALA A 95 -6.46 7.29 -16.16
CA ALA A 95 -5.98 5.97 -16.57
C ALA A 95 -4.46 5.79 -16.44
N GLU A 96 -3.66 6.83 -16.70
CA GLU A 96 -2.20 6.77 -16.55
C GLU A 96 -1.76 6.57 -15.09
N THR A 97 -2.41 7.27 -14.13
CA THR A 97 -2.12 7.06 -12.71
C THR A 97 -2.53 5.65 -12.31
N LEU A 98 -3.70 5.17 -12.73
CA LEU A 98 -4.15 3.81 -12.40
C LEU A 98 -3.20 2.73 -12.93
N ALA A 99 -2.73 2.87 -14.18
CA ALA A 99 -1.76 1.95 -14.79
C ALA A 99 -0.41 1.97 -14.05
N LEU A 100 0.06 3.15 -13.61
CA LEU A 100 1.24 3.24 -12.76
C LEU A 100 1.01 2.48 -11.45
N MET A 101 -0.13 2.69 -10.80
CA MET A 101 -0.42 2.06 -9.52
C MET A 101 -0.47 0.52 -9.62
N GLU A 102 -1.08 -0.03 -10.68
CA GLU A 102 -1.05 -1.47 -10.98
C GLU A 102 0.38 -1.98 -11.22
N ARG A 103 1.22 -1.20 -11.90
CA ARG A 103 2.64 -1.54 -12.09
C ARG A 103 3.39 -1.58 -10.76
N LEU A 104 3.13 -0.65 -9.84
CA LEU A 104 3.75 -0.62 -8.52
C LEU A 104 3.31 -1.81 -7.65
N ASP A 105 2.03 -2.20 -7.72
CA ASP A 105 1.53 -3.41 -7.05
C ASP A 105 2.26 -4.65 -7.57
N ARG A 106 2.34 -4.82 -8.90
CA ARG A 106 3.02 -5.98 -9.49
C ARG A 106 4.50 -6.07 -9.09
N ILE A 107 5.22 -4.95 -9.09
CA ILE A 107 6.62 -4.91 -8.63
C ILE A 107 6.72 -5.30 -7.16
N THR A 108 5.80 -4.79 -6.33
CA THR A 108 5.75 -5.06 -4.89
C THR A 108 5.49 -6.54 -4.62
N ILE A 109 4.42 -7.10 -5.19
CA ILE A 109 4.02 -8.49 -5.00
C ILE A 109 5.07 -9.45 -5.59
N GLY A 110 5.61 -9.13 -6.76
CA GLY A 110 6.69 -9.92 -7.40
C GLY A 110 7.98 -9.98 -6.60
N ALA A 111 8.18 -9.08 -5.63
CA ALA A 111 9.30 -9.11 -4.68
C ALA A 111 8.95 -9.79 -3.34
N GLY A 112 7.78 -10.43 -3.24
CA GLY A 112 7.28 -10.97 -1.97
C GLY A 112 6.92 -9.90 -0.93
N GLY A 113 6.74 -8.66 -1.38
CA GLY A 113 6.26 -7.57 -0.54
C GLY A 113 4.75 -7.57 -0.39
N ALA A 114 4.22 -6.51 0.23
CA ALA A 114 2.79 -6.31 0.38
C ALA A 114 2.40 -4.85 0.21
N VAL A 115 1.15 -4.63 -0.20
CA VAL A 115 0.55 -3.30 -0.38
C VAL A 115 -0.40 -3.02 0.78
N ASN A 116 -0.42 -1.80 1.30
CA ASN A 116 -1.30 -1.42 2.40
C ASN A 116 -2.69 -1.00 1.90
N PRO A 117 -3.79 -1.65 2.34
CA PRO A 117 -5.13 -1.30 1.91
C PRO A 117 -5.65 0.02 2.51
N TYR A 118 -5.03 0.56 3.57
CA TYR A 118 -5.63 1.65 4.37
C TYR A 118 -5.94 2.95 3.59
N LYS A 119 -5.21 3.20 2.49
CA LYS A 119 -5.45 4.34 1.55
C LYS A 119 -5.69 3.88 0.13
N ASP A 120 -5.83 2.58 -0.08
CA ASP A 120 -6.00 2.03 -1.42
C ASP A 120 -7.49 1.80 -1.69
N ALA A 121 -8.04 2.59 -2.61
CA ALA A 121 -9.44 2.51 -3.04
C ALA A 121 -9.67 1.53 -4.21
N ARG A 122 -8.61 0.92 -4.76
CA ARG A 122 -8.62 0.15 -6.01
C ARG A 122 -8.09 -1.28 -5.87
N MET A 123 -7.54 -1.64 -4.71
CA MET A 123 -6.78 -2.86 -4.48
C MET A 123 -7.50 -4.07 -5.07
N ASP A 124 -6.78 -4.79 -5.93
CA ASP A 124 -7.25 -6.01 -6.56
C ASP A 124 -7.26 -7.19 -5.57
N ALA A 125 -8.15 -8.14 -5.81
CA ALA A 125 -8.32 -9.32 -4.97
C ALA A 125 -7.05 -10.17 -4.86
N ASP A 126 -6.29 -10.34 -5.95
CA ASP A 126 -5.09 -11.17 -5.97
C ASP A 126 -3.91 -10.44 -5.29
N VAL A 127 -3.83 -9.11 -5.41
CA VAL A 127 -2.89 -8.27 -4.65
C VAL A 127 -3.19 -8.34 -3.15
N PHE A 128 -4.46 -8.30 -2.76
CA PHE A 128 -4.89 -8.47 -1.37
C PHE A 128 -4.50 -9.85 -0.84
N ALA A 129 -4.82 -10.92 -1.57
CA ALA A 129 -4.51 -12.29 -1.19
C ALA A 129 -3.00 -12.50 -0.97
N ALA A 130 -2.17 -11.96 -1.86
CA ALA A 130 -0.72 -12.03 -1.74
C ALA A 130 -0.19 -11.17 -0.58
N SER A 131 -0.79 -10.02 -0.33
CA SER A 131 -0.38 -9.10 0.75
C SER A 131 -0.76 -9.58 2.15
N PHE A 132 -1.88 -10.30 2.28
CA PHE A 132 -2.49 -10.72 3.55
C PHE A 132 -2.95 -12.18 3.50
N PRO A 133 -2.04 -13.17 3.49
CA PRO A 133 -2.40 -14.58 3.30
C PRO A 133 -3.38 -15.12 4.34
N ASN A 134 -3.40 -14.54 5.54
CA ASN A 134 -4.27 -14.96 6.65
C ASN A 134 -5.67 -14.33 6.60
N TRP A 135 -6.05 -13.66 5.50
CA TRP A 135 -7.37 -13.04 5.36
C TRP A 135 -8.53 -14.03 5.56
N ARG A 136 -8.31 -15.32 5.26
CA ARG A 136 -9.30 -16.39 5.44
C ARG A 136 -9.61 -16.68 6.90
N GLU A 137 -8.62 -16.57 7.77
CA GLU A 137 -8.82 -16.73 9.21
C GLU A 137 -9.73 -15.61 9.73
N LEU A 138 -9.54 -14.38 9.22
CA LEU A 138 -10.43 -13.27 9.54
C LEU A 138 -11.84 -13.51 8.97
N GLU A 139 -11.97 -13.98 7.73
CA GLU A 139 -13.28 -14.29 7.13
C GLU A 139 -14.05 -15.34 7.93
N ALA A 140 -13.36 -16.36 8.47
CA ALA A 140 -13.99 -17.42 9.25
C ALA A 140 -14.63 -16.92 10.57
N VAL A 141 -14.16 -15.79 11.11
CA VAL A 141 -14.67 -15.20 12.37
C VAL A 141 -15.42 -13.89 12.17
N ARG A 142 -15.39 -13.32 10.96
CA ARG A 142 -16.10 -12.08 10.62
C ARG A 142 -17.60 -12.34 10.61
N ASP A 143 -18.38 -11.46 11.23
CA ASP A 143 -19.82 -11.45 11.04
C ASP A 143 -20.15 -11.16 9.56
N PRO A 144 -20.87 -12.06 8.85
CA PRO A 144 -21.17 -11.90 7.43
C PRO A 144 -21.86 -10.57 7.08
N THR A 145 -22.61 -9.99 8.02
CA THR A 145 -23.30 -8.69 7.84
C THR A 145 -22.34 -7.50 7.79
N PHE A 146 -21.13 -7.61 8.35
CA PHE A 146 -20.09 -6.59 8.30
C PHE A 146 -19.36 -6.64 6.95
N MET A 147 -19.93 -5.99 5.93
CA MET A 147 -19.38 -5.93 4.58
C MET A 147 -19.01 -4.50 4.21
N SER A 148 -17.74 -4.28 3.87
CA SER A 148 -17.28 -3.02 3.27
C SER A 148 -17.02 -3.20 1.78
N ASP A 149 -16.99 -2.11 1.01
CA ASP A 149 -16.64 -2.15 -0.42
C ASP A 149 -15.25 -2.74 -0.67
N PHE A 150 -14.31 -2.53 0.26
CA PHE A 150 -13.00 -3.17 0.23
C PHE A 150 -13.12 -4.70 0.32
N TRP A 151 -13.88 -5.19 1.30
CA TRP A 151 -14.05 -6.63 1.51
C TRP A 151 -14.82 -7.30 0.37
N ALA A 152 -15.84 -6.61 -0.16
CA ALA A 152 -16.64 -7.05 -1.30
C ALA A 152 -15.79 -7.18 -2.58
N ARG A 153 -14.90 -6.22 -2.86
CA ARG A 153 -14.00 -6.24 -4.03
C ARG A 153 -12.85 -7.24 -3.90
N THR A 154 -12.45 -7.58 -2.68
CA THR A 154 -11.26 -8.42 -2.43
C THR A 154 -11.64 -9.82 -1.93
N ALA A 155 -11.72 -10.00 -0.61
CA ALA A 155 -11.99 -11.27 0.05
C ALA A 155 -13.22 -11.99 -0.53
N LYS A 156 -14.31 -11.28 -0.83
CA LYS A 156 -15.51 -11.93 -1.34
C LYS A 156 -15.36 -12.46 -2.77
N ILE A 157 -14.65 -11.74 -3.63
CA ILE A 157 -14.31 -12.22 -4.99
C ILE A 157 -13.48 -13.50 -4.90
N LEU A 158 -12.49 -13.55 -4.00
CA LEU A 158 -11.65 -14.73 -3.80
C LEU A 158 -12.44 -15.96 -3.33
N ASP A 159 -13.41 -15.76 -2.43
CA ASP A 159 -14.25 -16.83 -1.91
C ASP A 159 -15.20 -17.39 -2.99
N VAL A 160 -15.82 -16.53 -3.81
CA VAL A 160 -16.68 -16.97 -4.93
C VAL A 160 -15.89 -17.74 -5.98
N ARG A 161 -14.70 -17.26 -6.36
CA ARG A 161 -13.82 -17.94 -7.31
C ARG A 161 -13.50 -19.36 -6.85
N ARG A 162 -13.23 -19.55 -5.55
CA ARG A 162 -12.98 -20.88 -4.96
C ARG A 162 -14.18 -21.79 -5.05
N GLY A 163 -15.36 -21.34 -4.61
CA GLY A 163 -16.58 -22.17 -4.66
C GLY A 163 -16.95 -22.62 -6.08
N THR A 164 -16.58 -21.82 -7.09
CA THR A 164 -16.73 -22.20 -8.51
C THR A 164 -15.76 -23.29 -8.93
N VAL A 165 -14.51 -23.25 -8.46
CA VAL A 165 -13.50 -24.28 -8.72
C VAL A 165 -13.86 -25.59 -8.02
N GLU A 166 -14.23 -25.53 -6.74
CA GLU A 166 -14.64 -26.71 -5.96
C GLU A 166 -15.92 -27.37 -6.48
N ALA A 167 -16.82 -26.60 -7.11
CA ALA A 167 -18.04 -27.13 -7.74
C ALA A 167 -17.81 -27.68 -9.17
N ALA A 168 -16.65 -27.42 -9.76
CA ALA A 168 -16.29 -27.90 -11.10
C ALA A 168 -15.40 -29.17 -11.07
N GLU A 169 -14.95 -29.58 -9.89
CA GLU A 169 -14.27 -30.86 -9.60
C GLU A 169 -15.26 -31.94 -9.14
#